data_AF-A0A940UWN5-F1
#
_entry.id   AF-A0A940UWN5-F1
#
_cell.length_a   1.000
_cell.length_b   1.000
_cell.length_c   1.000
_cell.angle_alpha   90.00
_cell.angle_beta   90.00
_cell.angle_gamma   90.00
#
_symmetry.space_group_name_H-M   'P 1'
#
loop_
_entity.id
_entity.type
_entity.pdbx_description
1 polymer ?
#
loop_
_entity_poly.entity_id
_entity_poly.type
_entity_poly.pdbx_seq_one_letter_code
_entity_poly.pdbx_strand_id
1 'polypeptide(L)'
;MLDDNDVAAAVSHHLLKTGYSILRKHRADHNDVDIVARSPETGVKLFVSAAGVASSKAGREKLAEVYTESQLFHCISRGIHSALRIHGDYKFIPGDQIALAFPDTPGFRKYLMAEKPVLDSFGVKVFLVTEEKSVVTL
;
A
#
# COMPACT_ATOMS: atom_id res chain seq x y z
N MET A 1 -5.41 -14.82 -0.02
CA MET A 1 -5.91 -13.56 -0.61
C MET A 1 -5.97 -12.52 0.49
N LEU A 2 -5.19 -11.45 0.33
CA LEU A 2 -5.06 -10.39 1.33
C LEU A 2 -6.03 -9.24 1.03
N ASP A 3 -6.81 -8.84 2.04
CA ASP A 3 -7.61 -7.62 2.00
C ASP A 3 -6.80 -6.38 2.43
N ASP A 4 -7.43 -5.20 2.41
CA ASP A 4 -6.80 -3.93 2.80
C ASP A 4 -6.16 -4.00 4.21
N ASN A 5 -6.83 -4.68 5.14
CA ASN A 5 -6.36 -4.81 6.53
C ASN A 5 -5.17 -5.77 6.63
N ASP A 6 -5.22 -6.89 5.91
CA ASP A 6 -4.10 -7.84 5.85
C ASP A 6 -2.84 -7.19 5.28
N VAL A 7 -2.98 -6.43 4.19
CA VAL A 7 -1.87 -5.69 3.57
C VAL A 7 -1.31 -4.65 4.53
N ALA A 8 -2.16 -3.82 5.14
CA ALA A 8 -1.73 -2.80 6.10
C ALA A 8 -1.06 -3.41 7.35
N ALA A 9 -1.56 -4.55 7.83
CA ALA A 9 -0.98 -5.25 8.97
C ALA A 9 0.42 -5.80 8.65
N ALA A 10 0.59 -6.42 7.48
CA ALA A 10 1.88 -6.94 7.03
C ALA A 10 2.92 -5.82 6.86
N VAL A 11 2.54 -4.71 6.23
CA VAL A 11 3.43 -3.55 6.09
C VAL A 11 3.78 -2.93 7.44
N SER A 12 2.81 -2.78 8.34
CA SER A 12 3.08 -2.30 9.69
C SER A 12 4.10 -3.17 10.42
N HIS A 13 3.98 -4.50 10.30
CA HIS A 13 4.92 -5.44 10.93
C HIS A 13 6.31 -5.34 10.31
N HIS A 14 6.40 -5.28 8.98
CA HIS A 14 7.65 -5.08 8.27
C HIS A 14 8.36 -3.79 8.70
N LEU A 15 7.64 -2.66 8.73
CA LEU A 15 8.19 -1.37 9.12
C LEU A 15 8.76 -1.39 10.55
N LEU A 16 8.02 -1.96 11.50
CA LEU A 16 8.51 -2.17 12.87
C LEU A 16 9.79 -3.02 12.90
N LYS A 17 9.83 -4.13 12.15
CA LYS A 17 10.99 -5.01 12.07
C LYS A 17 12.22 -4.31 11.47
N THR A 18 11.99 -3.38 10.54
CA THR A 18 13.03 -2.53 9.94
C THR A 18 13.40 -1.29 10.79
N GLY A 19 12.87 -1.19 12.01
CA GLY A 19 13.24 -0.14 12.97
C GLY A 19 12.40 1.13 12.90
N TYR A 20 11.37 1.21 12.05
CA TYR A 20 10.46 2.36 12.06
C TYR A 20 9.57 2.36 13.30
N SER A 21 9.24 3.56 13.77
CA SER A 21 8.18 3.76 14.76
C SER A 21 6.85 4.05 14.06
N ILE A 22 5.78 3.34 14.42
CA ILE A 22 4.44 3.61 13.87
C ILE A 22 3.79 4.75 14.66
N LEU A 23 3.65 5.91 14.02
CA LEU A 23 3.01 7.09 14.61
C LEU A 23 1.49 6.98 14.59
N ARG A 24 0.94 6.33 13.56
CA ARG A 24 -0.49 6.17 13.36
C ARG A 24 -0.79 4.92 12.55
N LYS A 25 -1.82 4.19 12.98
CA LYS A 25 -2.55 3.19 12.18
C LYS A 25 -3.99 3.68 12.09
N HIS A 26 -4.51 3.89 10.88
CA HIS A 26 -5.92 4.18 10.56
C HIS A 26 -6.59 5.30 11.40
N ARG A 27 -6.92 6.47 10.80
CA ARG A 27 -8.04 7.30 11.35
C ARG A 27 -9.18 7.24 10.36
N ALA A 28 -10.40 7.22 10.88
CA ALA A 28 -11.63 7.32 10.10
C ALA A 28 -11.84 8.72 9.45
N ASP A 29 -10.98 9.70 9.73
CA ASP A 29 -11.12 11.08 9.24
C ASP A 29 -10.23 11.41 8.02
N HIS A 30 -9.24 10.57 7.70
CA HIS A 30 -8.43 10.68 6.48
C HIS A 30 -8.32 9.28 5.87
N ASN A 31 -9.27 8.95 4.99
CA ASN A 31 -9.46 7.61 4.42
C ASN A 31 -8.35 7.16 3.46
N ASP A 32 -7.40 8.04 3.13
CA ASP A 32 -6.38 7.78 2.11
C ASP A 32 -5.03 7.32 2.72
N VAL A 33 -4.85 7.42 4.05
CA VAL A 33 -3.61 6.98 4.75
C VAL A 33 -3.91 5.93 5.81
N ASP A 34 -3.37 4.74 5.58
CA ASP A 34 -3.49 3.60 6.49
C ASP A 34 -2.41 3.61 7.57
N ILE A 35 -1.17 3.97 7.20
CA ILE A 35 -0.02 3.94 8.11
C ILE A 35 0.79 5.23 7.97
N VAL A 36 1.16 5.81 9.11
CA VAL A 36 2.24 6.81 9.17
C VAL A 36 3.34 6.23 10.04
N ALA A 37 4.50 6.00 9.43
CA ALA A 37 5.69 5.51 10.10
C ALA A 37 6.78 6.58 10.11
N ARG A 38 7.65 6.55 11.11
CA ARG A 38 8.78 7.48 11.25
C ARG A 38 10.07 6.69 11.38
N SER A 39 11.07 7.04 10.57
CA SER A 39 12.43 6.56 10.77
C SER A 39 12.98 7.21 12.05
N PRO A 40 13.39 6.45 13.06
CA PRO A 40 13.96 7.03 14.28
C PRO A 40 15.32 7.70 14.03
N GLU A 41 16.08 7.22 13.02
CA GLU A 41 17.40 7.74 12.69
C GLU A 41 17.35 9.10 12.02
N THR A 42 16.43 9.28 11.06
CA THR A 42 16.35 10.49 10.23
C THR A 42 15.21 11.41 10.63
N GLY A 43 14.24 10.92 11.41
CA GLY A 43 13.02 11.62 11.76
C GLY A 43 12.01 11.76 10.61
N VAL A 44 12.35 11.29 9.42
CA VAL A 44 11.53 11.30 8.19
C VAL A 44 10.30 10.42 8.32
N LYS A 45 9.18 10.87 7.74
CA LYS A 45 7.92 10.11 7.71
C LYS A 45 7.74 9.35 6.41
N LEU A 46 7.15 8.17 6.54
CA LEU A 46 6.64 7.36 5.45
C LEU A 46 5.12 7.25 5.60
N PHE A 47 4.40 7.77 4.61
CA PHE A 47 2.94 7.70 4.52
C PHE A 47 2.58 6.52 3.61
N VAL A 48 1.83 5.55 4.13
CA VAL A 48 1.47 4.35 3.36
C VAL A 48 -0.03 4.30 3.15
N SER A 49 -0.43 4.08 1.89
CA SER A 49 -1.78 3.64 1.53
C SER A 49 -1.75 2.17 1.13
N ALA A 50 -2.63 1.36 1.70
CA ALA A 50 -2.77 -0.06 1.46
C ALA A 50 -4.04 -0.33 0.65
N ALA A 51 -3.90 -1.10 -0.42
CA ALA A 51 -5.02 -1.60 -1.20
C ALA A 51 -4.81 -3.09 -1.45
N GLY A 52 -5.49 -3.90 -0.65
CA GLY A 52 -5.76 -5.30 -0.95
C GLY A 52 -7.00 -5.43 -1.83
N VAL A 53 -7.48 -6.66 -1.96
CA VAL A 53 -8.76 -6.87 -2.65
C VAL A 53 -9.82 -7.17 -1.63
N ALA A 54 -10.97 -6.50 -1.77
CA ALA A 54 -12.10 -6.65 -0.86
C ALA A 54 -12.45 -8.13 -0.66
N SER A 55 -12.55 -8.56 0.60
CA SER A 55 -13.22 -9.81 0.93
C SER A 55 -14.70 -9.63 0.58
N SER A 56 -15.14 -10.22 -0.53
CA SER A 56 -16.58 -10.29 -0.80
C SER A 56 -17.21 -11.12 0.33
N LYS A 57 -17.88 -10.46 1.28
CA LYS A 57 -18.82 -11.14 2.19
C LYS A 57 -19.87 -11.83 1.33
N ALA A 58 -19.73 -13.14 1.10
CA ALA A 58 -20.79 -14.13 0.89
C ALA A 58 -20.17 -15.40 0.30
N GLY A 59 -20.46 -16.55 0.91
CA GLY A 59 -19.96 -17.85 0.49
C GLY A 59 -20.09 -18.10 -1.00
N ARG A 60 -18.96 -18.27 -1.67
CA ARG A 60 -18.81 -19.01 -2.91
C ARG A 60 -17.49 -19.75 -2.85
N GLU A 61 -17.53 -20.99 -2.36
CA GLU A 61 -16.43 -21.95 -2.30
C GLU A 61 -15.92 -22.40 -3.69
N LYS A 62 -16.08 -21.60 -4.74
CA LYS A 62 -15.85 -22.03 -6.12
C LYS A 62 -15.39 -20.95 -7.11
N LEU A 63 -14.66 -19.95 -6.65
CA LEU A 63 -13.85 -19.09 -7.52
C LEU A 63 -12.43 -18.94 -6.94
N ALA A 64 -11.71 -20.06 -6.92
CA ALA A 64 -10.28 -19.99 -7.16
C ALA A 64 -10.13 -19.66 -8.65
N GLU A 65 -10.09 -18.38 -9.02
CA GLU A 65 -9.53 -17.93 -10.30
C GLU A 65 -9.59 -16.39 -10.38
N VAL A 66 -8.39 -15.80 -10.36
CA VAL A 66 -7.98 -14.56 -11.03
C VAL A 66 -8.94 -13.36 -10.86
N TYR A 67 -8.56 -12.41 -10.00
CA TYR A 67 -9.19 -11.09 -10.01
C TYR A 67 -9.30 -10.54 -11.43
N THR A 68 -10.45 -9.96 -11.75
CA THR A 68 -10.63 -9.37 -13.06
C THR A 68 -9.67 -8.21 -13.24
N GLU A 69 -9.25 -7.96 -14.48
CA GLU A 69 -8.44 -6.79 -14.83
C GLU A 69 -9.06 -5.48 -14.30
N SER A 70 -10.39 -5.38 -14.28
CA SER A 70 -11.11 -4.24 -13.71
C SER A 70 -10.96 -4.08 -12.19
N GLN A 71 -10.93 -5.17 -11.42
CA GLN A 71 -10.71 -5.12 -9.97
C GLN A 71 -9.28 -4.71 -9.64
N LEU A 72 -8.30 -5.26 -10.37
CA LEU A 72 -6.90 -4.88 -10.23
C LEU A 72 -6.70 -3.40 -10.56
N PHE A 73 -7.23 -2.96 -11.72
CA PHE A 73 -7.19 -1.56 -12.14
C PHE A 73 -7.83 -0.63 -11.10
N HIS A 74 -8.98 -1.01 -10.53
CA HIS A 74 -9.64 -0.23 -9.49
C HIS A 74 -8.77 -0.07 -8.24
N CYS A 75 -8.19 -1.17 -7.73
CA CYS A 75 -7.33 -1.11 -6.53
C CYS A 75 -6.10 -0.23 -6.77
N ILE A 76 -5.45 -0.37 -7.92
CA ILE A 76 -4.26 0.41 -8.27
C ILE A 76 -4.62 1.89 -8.46
N SER A 77 -5.71 2.17 -9.17
CA SER A 77 -6.20 3.55 -9.34
C SER A 77 -6.53 4.20 -8.01
N ARG A 78 -7.13 3.46 -7.07
CA ARG A 78 -7.40 3.93 -5.71
C ARG A 78 -6.09 4.24 -4.97
N GLY A 79 -5.10 3.36 -5.02
CA GLY A 79 -3.78 3.62 -4.42
C GLY A 79 -3.10 4.87 -4.99
N ILE A 80 -3.10 5.03 -6.31
CA ILE A 80 -2.53 6.22 -6.98
C ILE A 80 -3.30 7.48 -6.57
N HIS A 81 -4.63 7.42 -6.54
CA HIS A 81 -5.45 8.53 -6.06
C HIS A 81 -5.10 8.91 -4.61
N SER A 82 -4.95 7.91 -3.73
CA SER A 82 -4.50 8.13 -2.36
C SER A 82 -3.14 8.81 -2.29
N ALA A 83 -2.15 8.40 -3.10
CA ALA A 83 -0.85 9.08 -3.14
C ALA A 83 -0.98 10.58 -3.46
N LEU A 84 -1.82 10.94 -4.44
CA LEU A 84 -2.06 12.34 -4.80
C LEU A 84 -2.75 13.11 -3.66
N ARG A 85 -3.74 12.49 -3.02
CA ARG A 85 -4.44 13.06 -1.85
C ARG A 85 -3.47 13.29 -0.69
N ILE A 86 -2.63 12.31 -0.38
CA ILE A 86 -1.58 12.42 0.65
C ILE A 86 -0.66 13.59 0.35
N HIS A 87 -0.17 13.69 -0.88
CA HIS A 87 0.71 14.77 -1.28
C HIS A 87 0.06 16.16 -1.15
N GLY A 88 -1.24 16.27 -1.43
CA GLY A 88 -1.99 17.53 -1.31
C GLY A 88 -2.36 17.91 0.13
N ASP A 89 -2.73 16.93 0.95
CA ASP A 89 -3.30 17.16 2.29
C ASP A 89 -2.23 17.30 3.38
N TYR A 90 -1.04 16.71 3.19
CA TYR A 90 0.02 16.69 4.19
C TYR A 90 1.13 17.70 3.88
N LYS A 91 1.67 18.33 4.93
CA LYS A 91 2.89 19.12 4.82
C LYS A 91 4.11 18.20 4.91
N PHE A 92 4.75 17.98 3.77
CA PHE A 92 5.99 17.21 3.67
C PHE A 92 7.17 18.05 4.15
N ILE A 93 8.05 17.44 4.93
CA ILE A 93 9.41 17.96 5.12
C ILE A 93 10.36 17.30 4.11
N PRO A 94 11.55 17.88 3.84
CA PRO A 94 12.55 17.24 3.00
C PRO A 94 12.83 15.81 3.46
N GLY A 95 12.67 14.86 2.55
CA GLY A 95 12.88 13.45 2.79
C GLY A 95 11.61 12.65 3.09
N ASP A 96 10.47 13.27 3.44
CA ASP A 96 9.20 12.55 3.61
C ASP A 96 8.80 11.80 2.33
N GLN A 97 8.22 10.61 2.49
CA GLN A 97 7.94 9.68 1.38
C GLN A 97 6.53 9.15 1.42
N ILE A 98 6.02 8.80 0.24
CA ILE A 98 4.77 8.08 0.07
C ILE A 98 5.09 6.66 -0.37
N ALA A 99 4.36 5.68 0.17
CA ALA A 99 4.36 4.31 -0.31
C ALA A 99 2.94 3.82 -0.60
N LEU A 100 2.81 3.00 -1.63
CA LEU A 100 1.62 2.23 -1.92
C LEU A 100 1.88 0.77 -1.61
N ALA A 101 0.92 0.07 -1.02
CA ALA A 101 1.05 -1.34 -0.67
C ALA A 101 -0.04 -2.18 -1.31
N PHE A 102 0.34 -3.26 -1.97
CA PHE A 102 -0.56 -4.17 -2.69
C PHE A 102 -0.19 -5.64 -2.46
N PRO A 103 -1.10 -6.60 -2.70
CA PRO A 103 -0.77 -8.01 -2.75
C PRO A 103 0.25 -8.33 -3.85
N ASP A 104 1.22 -9.20 -3.53
CA ASP A 104 2.20 -9.71 -4.47
C ASP A 104 1.59 -10.82 -5.33
N THR A 105 0.96 -10.42 -6.45
CA THR A 105 0.39 -11.36 -7.43
C THR A 105 0.87 -11.00 -8.84
N PRO A 106 0.86 -11.95 -9.78
CA PRO A 106 1.17 -11.66 -11.18
C PRO A 106 0.31 -10.53 -11.78
N GLY A 107 -0.97 -10.47 -11.37
CA GLY A 107 -1.90 -9.42 -11.80
C GLY A 107 -1.47 -8.04 -11.33
N PHE A 108 -1.26 -7.86 -10.02
CA PHE A 108 -0.78 -6.58 -9.48
C PHE A 108 0.59 -6.19 -10.06
N ARG A 109 1.53 -7.15 -10.17
CA ARG A 109 2.84 -6.89 -10.76
C ARG A 109 2.74 -6.39 -12.21
N LYS A 110 1.91 -7.02 -13.05
CA LYS A 110 1.72 -6.61 -14.46
C LYS A 110 1.37 -5.12 -14.57
N TYR A 111 0.40 -4.65 -13.81
CA TYR A 111 -0.03 -3.25 -13.85
C TYR A 111 0.98 -2.32 -13.17
N LEU A 112 1.46 -2.66 -11.98
CA LEU A 112 2.39 -1.80 -11.24
C LEU A 112 3.74 -1.63 -11.95
N MET A 113 4.21 -2.64 -12.69
CA MET A 113 5.41 -2.52 -13.50
C MET A 113 5.25 -1.51 -14.64
N ALA A 114 4.06 -1.42 -15.24
CA ALA A 114 3.77 -0.43 -16.28
C ALA A 114 3.77 1.00 -15.71
N GLU A 115 3.25 1.17 -14.49
CA GLU A 115 3.19 2.47 -13.81
C GLU A 115 4.49 2.85 -13.08
N LYS A 116 5.40 1.89 -12.85
CA LYS A 116 6.60 2.09 -12.03
C LYS A 116 7.45 3.30 -12.45
N PRO A 117 7.75 3.54 -13.74
CA PRO A 117 8.56 4.70 -14.12
C PRO A 117 7.94 6.03 -13.68
N VAL A 118 6.61 6.14 -13.75
CA VAL A 118 5.88 7.33 -13.33
C VAL A 118 5.90 7.43 -11.80
N LEU A 119 5.60 6.35 -11.09
CA LEU A 119 5.63 6.33 -9.61
C LEU A 119 7.02 6.69 -9.06
N ASP A 120 8.09 6.14 -9.66
CA ASP A 120 9.48 6.45 -9.33
C ASP A 120 9.78 7.95 -9.55
N SER A 121 9.28 8.56 -10.62
CA SER A 121 9.49 9.99 -10.92
C SER A 121 8.86 10.92 -9.89
N PHE A 122 7.81 10.46 -9.19
CA PHE A 122 7.19 11.16 -8.06
C PHE A 122 7.78 10.75 -6.71
N GLY A 123 8.79 9.86 -6.68
CA GLY A 123 9.38 9.35 -5.44
C GLY A 123 8.42 8.46 -4.62
N VAL A 124 7.39 7.89 -5.27
CA VAL A 124 6.43 7.00 -4.63
C VAL A 124 6.98 5.58 -4.61
N LYS A 125 7.12 5.00 -3.40
CA LYS A 125 7.54 3.61 -3.22
C LYS A 125 6.37 2.66 -3.42
N VAL A 126 6.66 1.44 -3.86
CA VAL A 126 5.64 0.38 -3.96
C VAL A 126 6.10 -0.84 -3.16
N PHE A 127 5.26 -1.24 -2.20
CA PHE A 127 5.40 -2.45 -1.42
C PHE A 127 4.47 -3.53 -1.96
N LEU A 128 5.02 -4.73 -2.16
CA LEU A 128 4.27 -5.92 -2.49
C LEU A 128 4.27 -6.87 -1.29
N VAL A 129 3.08 -7.35 -0.92
CA VAL A 129 2.86 -8.21 0.24
C VAL A 129 2.56 -9.62 -0.21
N THR A 130 3.43 -10.57 0.12
CA THR A 130 3.23 -12.00 -0.23
C THR A 130 2.16 -12.63 0.65
N GLU A 131 1.62 -13.78 0.26
CA GLU A 131 0.62 -14.52 1.06
C GLU A 131 1.16 -14.91 2.45
N GLU A 132 2.47 -15.10 2.59
CA GLU A 132 3.16 -15.32 3.87
C GLU A 132 3.33 -14.02 4.70
N LYS A 133 2.73 -12.91 4.27
CA LYS A 133 2.79 -11.59 4.89
C LYS A 133 4.20 -11.01 4.94
N SER A 134 5.07 -11.44 4.03
CA SER A 134 6.37 -10.81 3.80
C SER A 134 6.21 -9.62 2.86
N VAL A 135 7.10 -8.63 2.98
CA VAL A 135 7.05 -7.39 2.19
C VAL A 135 8.30 -7.27 1.34
N VAL A 136 8.12 -7.06 0.04
CA VAL A 136 9.19 -6.74 -0.91
C VAL A 136 8.92 -5.38 -1.54
N THR A 137 9.97 -4.66 -1.89
CA THR A 137 9.84 -3.40 -2.66
C THR A 137 9.91 -3.73 -4.14
N LEU A 138 8.99 -3.17 -4.93
CA LEU A 138 8.93 -3.33 -6.37
C LEU A 138 9.95 -2.46 -7.11
#